data_AF-A0A6A3X563-F1
#
_entry.id   AF-A0A6A3X563-F1
#
_cell.length_a   1.000
_cell.length_b   1.000
_cell.length_c   1.000
_cell.angle_alpha   90.00
_cell.angle_beta   90.00
_cell.angle_gamma   90.00
#
_symmetry.space_group_name_H-M   'P 1'
#
loop_
_entity.id
_entity.type
_entity.pdbx_description
1 polymer ?
#
loop_
_entity_poly.entity_id
_entity_poly.type
_entity_poly.pdbx_seq_one_letter_code
_entity_poly.pdbx_strand_id
1 'polypeptide(L)'
;MTKQTMEGERETKRVKLVHTATINATSAPMQRRLRKMSEEFQPSSFSFVVQARLLCVGLAVVYRVSLSLTVTSTCMSATGATTSNGGHTTRSAWVIAMSQTKFRGFYAQVATILHHPTVTQLLAPSSIQHQHDEDQEIVVEWKPFEVFLRILAEVFRRYEHLQYAAFSIHADAAAMNTGKVELEGFLAECWRALEVIVPALVVEPYLPAPLGREVLCIYLLMRDFLSLPESVLDANCTYANAILSLDDVEDLLPTHSEHSCSICLESLVSSETKGLKLPEGGSERNSSGSDSSSDSDSDEAGTNSGNFSVKLPCAHVYHENCIMSWLRHNPSCPECRAPVGTGL
;
A
#
# COMPACT_ATOMS: atom_id res chain seq x y z
N MET A 1 -24.00 3.20 30.11
CA MET A 1 -23.09 2.16 29.57
C MET A 1 -23.62 1.49 28.29
N THR A 2 -24.36 2.19 27.43
CA THR A 2 -25.01 1.55 26.25
C THR A 2 -25.11 2.50 25.05
N LYS A 3 -24.03 3.21 24.74
CA LYS A 3 -23.91 4.00 23.49
C LYS A 3 -22.61 3.73 22.72
N GLN A 4 -21.52 3.41 23.43
CA GLN A 4 -20.23 3.04 22.82
C GLN A 4 -20.25 1.66 22.14
N THR A 5 -21.08 0.73 22.58
CA THR A 5 -21.11 -0.64 22.04
C THR A 5 -21.78 -0.73 20.66
N MET A 6 -22.69 0.19 20.31
CA MET A 6 -23.31 0.23 18.97
C MET A 6 -22.48 0.98 17.93
N GLU A 7 -21.52 1.80 18.35
CA GLU A 7 -20.63 2.54 17.44
C GLU A 7 -19.51 1.63 16.91
N GLY A 8 -18.91 0.80 17.78
CA GLY A 8 -17.91 -0.19 17.39
C GLY A 8 -18.41 -1.30 16.44
N GLU A 9 -19.70 -1.66 16.52
CA GLU A 9 -20.33 -2.63 15.60
C GLU A 9 -20.73 -2.02 14.24
N ARG A 10 -20.76 -0.68 14.13
CA ARG A 10 -20.98 0.04 12.88
C ARG A 10 -19.65 0.37 12.17
N GLU A 11 -18.61 0.66 12.96
CA GLU A 11 -17.25 0.96 12.50
C GLU A 11 -16.60 -0.23 11.76
N THR A 12 -16.80 -1.45 12.26
CA THR A 12 -16.22 -2.70 11.71
C THR A 12 -16.98 -3.26 10.51
N LYS A 13 -18.18 -2.74 10.20
CA LYS A 13 -18.99 -3.21 9.06
C LYS A 13 -18.65 -2.54 7.72
N ARG A 14 -17.86 -1.45 7.70
CA ARG A 14 -17.61 -0.63 6.49
C ARG A 14 -16.21 -0.71 5.89
N VAL A 15 -15.22 -1.22 6.62
CA VAL A 15 -14.04 -1.86 6.01
C VAL A 15 -14.26 -3.37 6.11
N LYS A 16 -15.30 -3.86 5.44
CA LYS A 16 -15.53 -5.30 5.34
C LYS A 16 -14.53 -5.84 4.31
N LEU A 17 -13.32 -6.13 4.79
CA LEU A 17 -12.47 -7.16 4.19
C LEU A 17 -13.22 -8.49 4.40
N VAL A 18 -14.22 -8.76 3.55
CA VAL A 18 -15.01 -9.99 3.59
C VAL A 18 -14.07 -11.15 3.27
N HIS A 19 -13.78 -11.97 4.27
CA HIS A 19 -13.04 -13.21 4.08
C HIS A 19 -13.86 -14.36 4.64
N THR A 20 -14.22 -15.29 3.76
CA THR A 20 -15.02 -16.48 4.05
C THR A 20 -14.16 -17.74 4.22
N ALA A 21 -12.83 -17.61 4.10
CA ALA A 21 -11.88 -18.72 4.31
C ALA A 21 -11.06 -18.48 5.58
N THR A 22 -10.65 -19.58 6.23
CA THR A 22 -9.79 -19.60 7.41
C THR A 22 -8.39 -19.12 7.03
N ILE A 23 -8.21 -17.81 6.91
CA ILE A 23 -6.91 -17.21 6.56
C ILE A 23 -5.97 -17.42 7.73
N ASN A 24 -4.94 -18.23 7.54
CA ASN A 24 -3.82 -18.34 8.47
C ASN A 24 -2.91 -17.12 8.30
N ALA A 25 -3.40 -15.94 8.69
CA ALA A 25 -2.73 -14.63 8.57
C ALA A 25 -1.37 -14.57 9.29
N THR A 26 -1.13 -15.54 10.17
CA THR A 26 0.11 -15.68 10.93
C THR A 26 1.16 -16.55 10.25
N SER A 27 0.88 -17.15 9.07
CA SER A 27 1.88 -17.96 8.37
C SER A 27 3.00 -17.07 7.81
N ALA A 28 4.25 -17.55 7.91
CA ALA A 28 5.42 -16.82 7.43
C ALA A 28 5.34 -16.44 5.92
N PRO A 29 4.82 -17.31 5.03
CA PRO A 29 4.62 -16.94 3.62
C PRO A 29 3.59 -15.82 3.41
N MET A 30 2.49 -15.85 4.17
CA MET A 30 1.45 -14.83 4.06
C MET A 30 1.95 -13.47 4.57
N GLN A 31 2.65 -13.45 5.71
CA GLN A 31 3.27 -12.23 6.22
C GLN A 31 4.31 -11.65 5.25
N ARG A 32 5.10 -12.50 4.57
CA ARG A 32 6.02 -12.09 3.50
C ARG A 32 5.27 -11.40 2.36
N ARG A 33 4.20 -12.00 1.84
CA ARG A 33 3.39 -11.42 0.75
C ARG A 33 2.73 -10.09 1.14
N LEU A 34 2.21 -10.00 2.35
CA LEU A 34 1.60 -8.76 2.87
C LEU A 34 2.62 -7.64 3.04
N ARG A 35 3.82 -7.97 3.53
CA ARG A 35 4.93 -7.00 3.63
C ARG A 35 5.36 -6.53 2.25
N LYS A 36 5.56 -7.46 1.31
CA LYS A 36 5.88 -7.18 -0.09
C LYS A 36 4.80 -6.33 -0.75
N MET A 37 3.52 -6.60 -0.48
CA MET A 37 2.42 -5.74 -0.91
C MET A 37 2.55 -4.33 -0.31
N SER A 38 2.86 -4.19 0.97
CA SER A 38 2.98 -2.87 1.59
C SER A 38 4.19 -2.05 1.08
N GLU A 39 5.30 -2.73 0.76
CA GLU A 39 6.57 -2.11 0.36
C GLU A 39 6.69 -1.87 -1.15
N GLU A 40 6.22 -2.82 -1.98
CA GLU A 40 6.36 -2.75 -3.45
C GLU A 40 5.11 -2.25 -4.18
N PHE A 41 3.97 -2.14 -3.49
CA PHE A 41 2.78 -1.59 -4.12
C PHE A 41 2.95 -0.08 -4.26
N GLN A 42 3.44 0.32 -5.43
CA GLN A 42 3.39 1.70 -5.84
C GLN A 42 1.91 2.15 -5.84
N PRO A 43 1.59 3.28 -5.21
CA PRO A 43 0.24 3.81 -5.27
C PRO A 43 -0.14 3.93 -6.75
N SER A 44 -1.33 3.45 -7.12
CA SER A 44 -1.95 3.82 -8.40
C SER A 44 -1.74 5.31 -8.60
N SER A 45 -1.38 5.80 -9.78
CA SER A 45 -1.05 7.23 -9.87
C SER A 45 -2.32 8.04 -9.59
N PHE A 46 -2.34 8.66 -8.41
CA PHE A 46 -3.46 9.45 -7.93
C PHE A 46 -3.23 10.88 -8.39
N SER A 47 -4.21 11.45 -9.09
CA SER A 47 -4.30 12.88 -9.28
C SER A 47 -5.44 13.42 -8.44
N PHE A 48 -5.10 14.15 -7.38
CA PHE A 48 -6.06 14.81 -6.52
C PHE A 48 -6.03 16.33 -6.74
N VAL A 49 -7.15 16.88 -7.17
CA VAL A 49 -7.31 18.30 -7.46
C VAL A 49 -8.32 18.90 -6.49
N VAL A 50 -7.91 19.99 -5.85
CA VAL A 50 -8.73 20.76 -4.92
C VAL A 50 -9.00 22.13 -5.53
N GLN A 51 -10.28 22.53 -5.55
CA GLN A 51 -10.67 23.87 -5.97
C GLN A 51 -11.71 24.45 -5.01
N ALA A 52 -11.30 25.45 -4.23
CA ALA A 52 -12.14 26.17 -3.30
C ALA A 52 -12.74 27.42 -3.96
N ARG A 53 -14.01 27.68 -3.65
CA ARG A 53 -14.70 28.94 -3.94
C ARG A 53 -15.18 29.55 -2.64
N LEU A 54 -14.81 30.80 -2.43
CA LEU A 54 -15.15 31.54 -1.23
C LEU A 54 -16.60 32.05 -1.31
N LEU A 55 -17.35 31.90 -0.22
CA LEU A 55 -18.73 32.34 -0.07
C LEU A 55 -18.86 33.13 1.23
N CYS A 56 -19.28 34.39 1.13
CA CYS A 56 -19.60 35.21 2.31
C CYS A 56 -21.09 35.05 2.63
N VAL A 57 -21.41 34.51 3.80
CA VAL A 57 -22.77 34.35 4.30
C VAL A 57 -22.93 35.20 5.56
N GLY A 58 -23.43 36.42 5.38
CA GLY A 58 -23.48 37.42 6.45
C GLY A 58 -22.06 37.79 6.92
N LEU A 59 -21.78 37.55 8.20
CA LEU A 59 -20.45 37.78 8.80
C LEU A 59 -19.54 36.54 8.79
N ALA A 60 -19.95 35.46 8.14
CA ALA A 60 -19.19 34.21 8.07
C ALA A 60 -18.60 33.97 6.68
N VAL A 61 -17.37 33.45 6.65
CA VAL A 61 -16.75 32.92 5.43
C VAL A 61 -16.92 31.40 5.41
N VAL A 62 -17.45 30.87 4.31
CA VAL A 62 -17.62 29.44 4.04
C VAL A 62 -17.01 29.14 2.67
N TYR A 63 -16.42 27.96 2.51
CA TYR A 63 -15.89 27.54 1.23
C TYR A 63 -16.75 26.43 0.63
N ARG A 64 -17.05 26.56 -0.67
CA ARG A 64 -17.49 25.44 -1.49
C ARG A 64 -16.25 24.84 -2.14
N VAL A 65 -15.86 23.64 -1.73
CA VAL A 65 -14.67 22.96 -2.22
C VAL A 65 -15.06 21.86 -3.17
N SER A 66 -14.64 21.95 -4.42
CA SER A 66 -14.71 20.87 -5.40
C SER A 66 -13.46 20.00 -5.26
N LEU A 67 -13.67 18.69 -5.10
CA LEU A 67 -12.61 17.69 -5.02
C LEU A 67 -12.72 16.78 -6.24
N SER A 68 -11.58 16.42 -6.82
CA SER A 68 -11.52 15.48 -7.93
C SER A 68 -10.36 14.53 -7.74
N LEU A 69 -10.64 13.23 -7.77
CA LEU A 69 -9.67 12.16 -7.68
C LEU A 69 -9.67 11.38 -9.00
N THR A 70 -8.51 11.24 -9.61
CA THR A 70 -8.29 10.33 -10.73
C THR A 70 -7.32 9.26 -10.28
N VAL A 71 -7.69 8.00 -10.46
CA VAL A 71 -6.84 6.83 -10.20
C VAL A 71 -6.47 6.25 -11.54
N THR A 72 -5.17 6.18 -11.84
CA THR A 72 -4.66 5.56 -13.06
C THR A 72 -4.02 4.23 -12.70
N SER A 73 -4.54 3.14 -13.27
CA SER A 73 -3.90 1.82 -13.20
C SER A 73 -3.05 1.61 -14.45
N THR A 74 -1.73 1.56 -14.30
CA THR A 74 -0.78 1.34 -15.40
C THR A 74 -0.52 -0.15 -15.56
N CYS A 75 -1.35 -0.85 -16.32
CA CYS A 75 -1.06 -2.23 -16.69
C CYS A 75 0.23 -2.28 -17.55
N MET A 76 1.35 -2.72 -16.97
CA MET A 76 2.49 -3.16 -17.78
C MET A 76 2.23 -4.60 -18.23
N SER A 77 1.75 -4.78 -19.46
CA SER A 77 1.81 -6.10 -20.10
C SER A 77 3.28 -6.34 -20.46
N ALA A 78 3.95 -7.24 -19.74
CA ALA A 78 5.32 -7.67 -20.03
C ALA A 78 5.38 -8.60 -21.26
N THR A 79 4.65 -8.25 -22.32
CA THR A 79 4.68 -8.95 -23.60
C THR A 79 4.79 -7.90 -24.68
N GLY A 80 5.93 -7.86 -25.35
CA GLY A 80 6.13 -7.07 -26.57
C GLY A 80 5.14 -7.53 -27.64
N ALA A 81 3.93 -6.99 -27.60
CA ALA A 81 2.95 -7.08 -28.66
C ALA A 81 2.21 -5.75 -28.68
N THR A 82 2.58 -4.94 -29.67
CA THR A 82 1.89 -3.72 -30.04
C THR A 82 0.42 -4.04 -30.31
N THR A 83 -0.49 -3.66 -29.40
CA THR A 83 -1.77 -3.00 -29.70
C THR A 83 -2.65 -2.85 -28.44
N SER A 84 -3.18 -1.63 -28.27
CA SER A 84 -4.14 -1.13 -27.27
C SER A 84 -3.62 -0.77 -25.87
N ASN A 85 -3.29 0.53 -25.72
CA ASN A 85 -3.26 1.24 -24.44
C ASN A 85 -4.64 1.18 -23.78
N GLY A 86 -4.84 0.26 -22.84
CA GLY A 86 -6.07 0.10 -22.07
C GLY A 86 -5.89 0.38 -20.58
N GLY A 87 -5.23 1.48 -20.21
CA GLY A 87 -5.17 1.89 -18.80
C GLY A 87 -6.57 2.26 -18.30
N HIS A 88 -7.12 1.49 -17.35
CA HIS A 88 -8.37 1.85 -16.70
C HIS A 88 -8.14 3.07 -15.80
N THR A 89 -8.76 4.19 -16.17
CA THR A 89 -8.78 5.42 -15.38
C THR A 89 -10.14 5.56 -14.71
N THR A 90 -10.17 5.56 -13.39
CA THR A 90 -11.39 5.85 -12.64
C THR A 90 -11.32 7.27 -12.11
N ARG A 91 -12.31 8.10 -12.48
CA ARG A 91 -12.40 9.50 -12.05
C ARG A 91 -13.63 9.70 -11.17
N SER A 92 -13.40 10.22 -9.97
CA SER A 92 -14.45 10.62 -9.03
C SER A 92 -14.37 12.12 -8.77
N ALA A 93 -15.50 12.82 -8.77
CA ALA A 93 -15.56 14.23 -8.43
C ALA A 93 -16.77 14.53 -7.55
N TRP A 94 -16.55 15.28 -6.47
CA TRP A 94 -17.60 15.64 -5.53
C TRP A 94 -17.33 17.02 -4.93
N VAL A 95 -18.30 17.55 -4.18
CA VAL A 95 -18.23 18.89 -3.60
C VAL A 95 -18.55 18.80 -2.13
N ILE A 96 -17.76 19.50 -1.31
CA ILE A 96 -17.99 19.65 0.11
C ILE A 96 -18.15 21.12 0.49
N ALA A 97 -18.97 21.39 1.50
CA ALA A 97 -18.96 22.67 2.20
C ALA A 97 -17.93 22.62 3.32
N MET A 98 -17.15 23.69 3.46
CA MET A 98 -16.13 23.84 4.49
C MET A 98 -16.41 25.10 5.30
N SER A 99 -16.86 24.92 6.53
CA SER A 99 -17.04 25.99 7.52
C SER A 99 -15.87 26.02 8.51
N GLN A 100 -15.74 27.14 9.22
CA GLN A 100 -14.76 27.26 10.30
C GLN A 100 -14.94 26.18 11.37
N THR A 101 -16.19 25.90 11.74
CA THR A 101 -16.53 24.89 12.75
C THR A 101 -16.11 23.49 12.31
N LYS A 102 -16.37 23.11 11.05
CA LYS A 102 -15.95 21.83 10.48
C LYS A 102 -14.42 21.71 10.49
N PHE A 103 -13.73 22.76 10.05
CA PHE A 103 -12.26 22.78 9.99
C PHE A 103 -11.62 22.70 11.38
N ARG A 104 -12.05 23.53 12.34
CA ARG A 104 -11.52 23.52 13.71
C ARG A 104 -11.82 22.21 14.44
N GLY A 105 -13.01 21.65 14.24
CA GLY A 105 -13.38 20.35 14.82
C GLY A 105 -12.46 19.23 14.34
N PHE A 106 -12.23 19.13 13.03
CA PHE A 106 -11.28 18.18 12.45
C PHE A 106 -9.85 18.41 12.97
N TYR A 107 -9.39 19.67 12.94
CA TYR A 107 -8.04 20.01 13.36
C TYR A 107 -7.80 19.61 14.83
N ALA A 108 -8.73 19.93 15.73
CA ALA A 108 -8.61 19.61 17.15
C ALA A 108 -8.58 18.09 17.42
N GLN A 109 -9.40 17.30 16.71
CA GLN A 109 -9.45 15.85 16.88
C GLN A 109 -8.16 15.18 16.42
N VAL A 110 -7.66 15.52 15.23
CA VAL A 110 -6.40 14.97 14.72
C VAL A 110 -5.22 15.45 15.57
N ALA A 111 -5.18 16.74 15.96
CA ALA A 111 -4.14 17.25 16.84
C ALA A 111 -4.12 16.50 18.18
N THR A 112 -5.27 16.15 18.76
CA THR A 112 -5.31 15.37 20.02
C THR A 112 -4.59 14.03 19.88
N ILE A 113 -4.75 13.36 18.73
CA ILE A 113 -4.08 12.09 18.45
C ILE A 113 -2.57 12.30 18.24
N LEU A 114 -2.18 13.30 17.44
CA LEU A 114 -0.77 13.59 17.15
C LEU A 114 0.03 13.99 18.39
N HIS A 115 -0.59 14.67 19.37
CA HIS A 115 0.05 15.06 20.62
C HIS A 115 -0.05 14.00 21.72
N HIS A 116 -0.67 12.85 21.46
CA HIS A 116 -0.77 11.77 22.43
C HIS A 116 0.64 11.29 22.82
N PRO A 117 0.93 11.06 24.13
CA PRO A 117 2.28 10.71 24.59
C PRO A 117 2.85 9.47 23.90
N THR A 118 2.02 8.47 23.60
CA THR A 118 2.44 7.27 22.86
C THR A 118 2.93 7.60 21.45
N VAL A 119 2.25 8.50 20.75
CA VAL A 119 2.59 8.92 19.39
C VAL A 119 3.87 9.75 19.41
N THR A 120 3.98 10.71 20.33
CA THR A 120 5.16 11.57 20.42
C THR A 120 6.42 10.83 20.84
N GLN A 121 6.32 9.83 21.73
CA GLN A 121 7.45 8.98 22.11
C GLN A 121 7.95 8.11 20.96
N LEU A 122 7.04 7.53 20.17
CA LEU A 122 7.40 6.68 19.03
C LEU A 122 7.90 7.49 17.82
N LEU A 123 7.48 8.74 17.69
CA LEU A 123 7.95 9.65 16.64
C LEU A 123 9.25 10.37 17.01
N ALA A 124 9.66 10.37 18.27
CA ALA A 124 10.92 10.95 18.70
C ALA A 124 12.08 10.22 17.97
N PRO A 125 13.05 10.96 17.42
CA PRO A 125 14.20 10.32 16.79
C PRO A 125 14.93 9.48 17.85
N SER A 126 14.95 8.16 17.65
CA SER A 126 15.79 7.28 18.46
C SER A 126 17.22 7.79 18.37
N SER A 127 17.79 8.20 19.50
CA SER A 127 19.20 8.53 19.59
C SER A 127 19.98 7.35 19.01
N ILE A 128 20.64 7.56 17.87
CA ILE A 128 21.51 6.56 17.26
C ILE A 128 22.63 6.31 18.27
N GLN A 129 22.52 5.22 19.00
CA GLN A 129 23.66 4.66 19.73
C GLN A 129 24.48 3.94 18.67
N HIS A 130 25.35 4.69 17.99
CA HIS A 130 26.40 4.15 17.13
C HIS A 130 27.30 3.27 18.00
N GLN A 131 26.94 2.00 18.16
CA GLN A 131 27.93 0.95 18.36
C GLN A 131 28.24 0.41 16.97
N HIS A 132 29.44 0.75 16.53
CA HIS A 132 30.14 0.13 15.41
C HIS A 132 29.98 -1.39 15.48
N ASP A 133 29.29 -1.96 14.50
CA ASP A 133 29.65 -3.27 13.95
C ASP A 133 29.50 -3.14 12.43
N GLU A 134 30.65 -3.20 11.75
CA GLU A 134 30.74 -3.25 10.30
C GLU A 134 30.25 -4.63 9.83
N ASP A 135 29.50 -4.70 8.73
CA ASP A 135 28.90 -5.90 8.10
C ASP A 135 27.44 -6.32 8.47
N GLN A 136 26.57 -5.40 8.85
CA GLN A 136 25.11 -5.63 8.71
C GLN A 136 24.56 -4.84 7.53
N GLU A 137 24.02 -5.55 6.53
CA GLU A 137 23.11 -4.98 5.52
C GLU A 137 22.12 -4.06 6.25
N ILE A 138 22.11 -2.77 5.91
CA ILE A 138 21.16 -1.81 6.47
C ILE A 138 19.78 -2.22 5.94
N VAL A 139 19.08 -3.08 6.68
CA VAL A 139 17.66 -3.36 6.46
C VAL A 139 16.93 -2.07 6.80
N VAL A 140 16.63 -1.27 5.77
CA VAL A 140 15.81 -0.07 5.92
C VAL A 140 14.43 -0.52 6.37
N GLU A 141 14.18 -0.47 7.68
CA GLU A 141 12.89 -0.80 8.27
C GLU A 141 11.84 0.17 7.73
N TRP A 142 10.94 -0.32 6.87
CA TRP A 142 9.91 0.51 6.27
C TRP A 142 8.79 0.77 7.29
N LYS A 143 8.62 2.05 7.70
CA LYS A 143 7.70 2.48 8.77
C LYS A 143 6.63 3.44 8.25
N PRO A 144 5.61 2.96 7.53
CA PRO A 144 4.61 3.81 6.87
C PRO A 144 3.77 4.61 7.86
N PHE A 145 3.40 3.98 8.98
CA PHE A 145 2.60 4.60 10.03
C PHE A 145 3.33 5.81 10.65
N GLU A 146 4.64 5.67 10.92
CA GLU A 146 5.44 6.78 11.43
C GLU A 146 5.61 7.88 10.38
N VAL A 147 5.91 7.52 9.13
CA VAL A 147 6.06 8.50 8.03
C VAL A 147 4.78 9.30 7.85
N PHE A 148 3.62 8.64 7.82
CA PHE A 148 2.31 9.29 7.73
C PHE A 148 2.09 10.29 8.86
N LEU A 149 2.35 9.89 10.11
CA LEU A 149 2.16 10.76 11.27
C LEU A 149 3.13 11.96 11.27
N ARG A 150 4.39 11.77 10.84
CA ARG A 150 5.35 12.89 10.68
C ARG A 150 4.87 13.88 9.62
N ILE A 151 4.40 13.40 8.46
CA ILE A 151 3.87 14.25 7.40
C ILE A 151 2.69 15.05 7.94
N LEU A 152 1.73 14.41 8.61
CA LEU A 152 0.56 15.11 9.15
C LEU A 152 0.91 16.11 10.26
N ALA A 153 1.84 15.78 11.14
CA ALA A 153 2.31 16.71 12.17
C ALA A 153 2.90 17.98 11.55
N GLU A 154 3.70 17.84 10.49
CA GLU A 154 4.26 18.98 9.76
C GLU A 154 3.19 19.79 9.02
N VAL A 155 2.23 19.13 8.36
CA VAL A 155 1.09 19.80 7.70
C VAL A 155 0.32 20.63 8.72
N PHE A 156 -0.03 20.05 9.87
CA PHE A 156 -0.81 20.75 10.89
C PHE A 156 -0.04 21.95 11.43
N ARG A 157 1.24 21.78 11.76
CA ARG A 157 2.12 22.87 12.19
C ARG A 157 2.19 24.01 11.16
N ARG A 158 2.31 23.68 9.87
CA ARG A 158 2.39 24.68 8.78
C ARG A 158 1.12 25.50 8.64
N TYR A 159 -0.05 24.88 8.84
CA TYR A 159 -1.35 25.51 8.65
C TYR A 159 -2.06 25.86 9.96
N GLU A 160 -1.32 26.00 11.07
CA GLU A 160 -1.90 26.26 12.40
C GLU A 160 -2.79 27.52 12.41
N HIS A 161 -2.33 28.60 11.79
CA HIS A 161 -3.04 29.88 11.74
C HIS A 161 -4.23 29.90 10.77
N LEU A 162 -4.31 28.91 9.87
CA LEU A 162 -5.34 28.84 8.83
C LEU A 162 -6.76 28.79 9.42
N GLN A 163 -6.91 28.16 10.58
CA GLN A 163 -8.16 28.02 11.34
C GLN A 163 -8.86 29.37 11.63
N TYR A 164 -8.07 30.45 11.74
CA TYR A 164 -8.54 31.79 12.04
C TYR A 164 -8.46 32.69 10.81
N ALA A 165 -7.37 32.60 10.05
CA ALA A 165 -7.11 33.50 8.94
C ALA A 165 -8.08 33.29 7.76
N ALA A 166 -8.29 32.05 7.30
CA ALA A 166 -9.10 31.77 6.11
C ALA A 166 -10.61 31.99 6.32
N PHE A 167 -11.09 31.80 7.54
CA PHE A 167 -12.54 31.86 7.82
C PHE A 167 -13.02 33.21 8.36
N SER A 168 -12.12 34.20 8.46
CA SER A 168 -12.46 35.56 8.87
C SER A 168 -12.80 36.43 7.66
N ILE A 169 -13.77 37.33 7.81
CA ILE A 169 -14.02 38.36 6.79
C ILE A 169 -12.89 39.37 6.86
N HIS A 170 -12.22 39.57 5.73
CA HIS A 170 -11.23 40.62 5.55
C HIS A 170 -11.77 41.68 4.58
N ALA A 171 -11.39 42.94 4.79
CA ALA A 171 -11.71 44.01 3.84
C ALA A 171 -10.90 43.89 2.54
N ASP A 172 -9.75 43.21 2.60
CA ASP A 172 -8.84 43.01 1.48
C ASP A 172 -9.11 41.67 0.77
N ALA A 173 -9.40 41.75 -0.53
CA ALA A 173 -9.61 40.58 -1.38
C ALA A 173 -8.35 39.72 -1.53
N ALA A 174 -7.15 40.31 -1.44
CA ALA A 174 -5.89 39.56 -1.50
C ALA A 174 -5.74 38.66 -0.28
N ALA A 175 -5.96 39.18 0.93
CA ALA A 175 -5.98 38.37 2.17
C ALA A 175 -7.00 37.21 2.12
N MET A 176 -8.21 37.46 1.60
CA MET A 176 -9.22 36.41 1.42
C MET A 176 -8.79 35.33 0.41
N ASN A 177 -8.12 35.74 -0.68
CA ASN A 177 -7.59 34.81 -1.67
C ASN A 177 -6.39 34.00 -1.13
N THR A 178 -5.53 34.60 -0.29
CA THR A 178 -4.46 33.88 0.40
C THR A 178 -5.02 32.76 1.26
N GLY A 179 -6.03 33.04 2.10
CA GLY A 179 -6.67 32.02 2.91
C GLY A 179 -7.34 30.91 2.08
N LYS A 180 -7.89 31.26 0.91
CA LYS A 180 -8.40 30.27 -0.06
C LYS A 180 -7.29 29.33 -0.56
N VAL A 181 -6.16 29.89 -1.01
CA VAL A 181 -5.03 29.11 -1.56
C VAL A 181 -4.40 28.24 -0.47
N GLU A 182 -4.25 28.75 0.74
CA GLU A 182 -3.75 27.97 1.88
C GLU A 182 -4.69 26.80 2.23
N LEU A 183 -6.01 27.01 2.17
CA LEU A 183 -6.99 25.93 2.36
C LEU A 183 -6.88 24.87 1.26
N GLU A 184 -6.75 25.27 -0.01
CA GLU A 184 -6.52 24.32 -1.12
C GLU A 184 -5.23 23.52 -0.90
N GLY A 185 -4.15 24.20 -0.50
CA GLY A 185 -2.87 23.59 -0.16
C GLY A 185 -2.99 22.57 0.97
N PHE A 186 -3.58 22.95 2.10
CA PHE A 186 -3.79 22.06 3.25
C PHE A 186 -4.51 20.77 2.86
N LEU A 187 -5.62 20.88 2.12
CA LEU A 187 -6.41 19.72 1.69
C LEU A 187 -5.61 18.81 0.75
N ALA A 188 -4.80 19.38 -0.15
CA ALA A 188 -3.92 18.63 -1.03
C ALA A 188 -2.78 17.93 -0.25
N GLU A 189 -2.17 18.58 0.74
CA GLU A 189 -1.13 17.94 1.58
C GLU A 189 -1.72 16.82 2.45
N CYS A 190 -2.93 17.00 2.99
CA CYS A 190 -3.66 15.93 3.67
C CYS A 190 -3.88 14.72 2.76
N TRP A 191 -4.28 14.94 1.50
CA TRP A 191 -4.41 13.82 0.55
C TRP A 191 -3.07 13.12 0.29
N ARG A 192 -1.98 13.88 0.09
CA ARG A 192 -0.64 13.29 -0.11
C ARG A 192 -0.21 12.41 1.06
N ALA A 193 -0.58 12.78 2.28
CA ALA A 193 -0.35 11.92 3.44
C ALA A 193 -1.17 10.61 3.35
N LEU A 194 -2.45 10.71 2.98
CA LEU A 194 -3.31 9.53 2.79
C LEU A 194 -2.77 8.57 1.73
N GLU A 195 -2.26 9.08 0.62
CA GLU A 195 -1.70 8.29 -0.47
C GLU A 195 -0.57 7.36 0.01
N VAL A 196 0.28 7.84 0.93
CA VAL A 196 1.40 7.06 1.49
C VAL A 196 0.91 5.91 2.37
N ILE A 197 -0.18 6.12 3.12
CA ILE A 197 -0.62 5.17 4.16
C ILE A 197 -1.68 4.18 3.68
N VAL A 198 -2.39 4.49 2.59
CA VAL A 198 -3.48 3.67 2.06
C VAL A 198 -3.09 2.20 1.83
N PRO A 199 -1.94 1.86 1.21
CA PRO A 199 -1.52 0.45 1.06
C PRO A 199 -1.29 -0.25 2.40
N ALA A 200 -0.71 0.45 3.38
CA ALA A 200 -0.43 -0.08 4.71
C ALA A 200 -1.72 -0.29 5.54
N LEU A 201 -2.72 0.57 5.38
CA LEU A 201 -4.01 0.46 6.09
C LEU A 201 -4.79 -0.81 5.71
N VAL A 202 -4.72 -1.22 4.45
CA VAL A 202 -5.44 -2.42 3.99
C VAL A 202 -4.84 -3.70 4.58
N VAL A 203 -3.54 -3.71 4.87
CA VAL A 203 -2.84 -4.86 5.45
C VAL A 203 -2.76 -4.83 6.99
N GLU A 204 -3.05 -3.69 7.63
CA GLU A 204 -2.97 -3.51 9.09
C GLU A 204 -3.70 -4.58 9.92
N PRO A 205 -4.90 -5.06 9.53
CA PRO A 205 -5.59 -6.12 10.28
C PRO A 205 -4.80 -7.43 10.37
N TYR A 206 -3.85 -7.65 9.45
CA TYR A 206 -3.02 -8.85 9.35
C TYR A 206 -1.57 -8.60 9.80
N LEU A 207 -1.11 -7.35 9.72
CA LEU A 207 0.20 -6.87 10.15
C LEU A 207 0.03 -5.73 11.17
N PRO A 208 -0.36 -6.04 12.41
CA PRO A 208 -0.63 -5.02 13.41
C PRO A 208 0.65 -4.23 13.73
N ALA A 209 0.54 -2.91 13.65
CA ALA A 209 1.63 -1.98 13.98
C ALA A 209 1.35 -1.28 15.32
N PRO A 210 2.39 -0.88 16.08
CA PRO A 210 2.22 -0.17 17.36
C PRO A 210 1.39 1.12 17.29
N LEU A 211 1.27 1.72 16.11
CA LEU A 211 0.53 2.96 15.83
C LEU A 211 -0.68 2.75 14.90
N GLY A 212 -1.03 1.49 14.62
CA GLY A 212 -2.09 1.14 13.66
C GLY A 212 -3.45 1.73 14.05
N ARG A 213 -3.80 1.68 15.34
CA ARG A 213 -5.05 2.22 15.87
C ARG A 213 -5.14 3.74 15.70
N GLU A 214 -4.10 4.47 16.07
CA GLU A 214 -4.05 5.93 15.98
C GLU A 214 -4.15 6.39 14.53
N VAL A 215 -3.41 5.73 13.64
CA VAL A 215 -3.43 6.01 12.21
C VAL A 215 -4.78 5.68 11.59
N LEU A 216 -5.42 4.57 11.97
CA LEU A 216 -6.76 4.23 11.52
C LEU A 216 -7.79 5.28 11.98
N CYS A 217 -7.71 5.73 13.24
CA CYS A 217 -8.56 6.81 13.74
C CYS A 217 -8.38 8.09 12.91
N ILE A 218 -7.14 8.51 12.64
CA ILE A 218 -6.87 9.70 11.81
C ILE A 218 -7.40 9.50 10.38
N TYR A 219 -7.19 8.32 9.79
CA TYR A 219 -7.71 7.99 8.47
C TYR A 219 -9.24 8.16 8.41
N LEU A 220 -9.99 7.64 9.40
CA LEU A 220 -11.44 7.78 9.47
C LEU A 220 -11.86 9.26 9.59
N LEU A 221 -11.17 10.03 10.42
CA LEU A 221 -11.41 11.48 10.54
C LEU A 221 -11.19 12.20 9.21
N MET A 222 -10.12 11.87 8.49
CA MET A 222 -9.81 12.46 7.18
C MET A 222 -10.81 12.06 6.11
N ARG A 223 -11.22 10.78 6.09
CA ARG A 223 -12.25 10.27 5.18
C ARG A 223 -13.55 11.05 5.36
N ASP A 224 -13.99 11.24 6.60
CA ASP A 224 -15.24 11.92 6.90
C ASP A 224 -15.12 13.44 6.63
N PHE A 225 -13.98 14.03 6.98
CA PHE A 225 -13.69 15.45 6.73
C PHE A 225 -13.69 15.82 5.24
N LEU A 226 -13.01 15.02 4.41
CA LEU A 226 -12.94 15.18 2.95
C LEU A 226 -14.17 14.59 2.23
N SER A 227 -14.99 13.82 2.95
CA SER A 227 -16.12 13.06 2.40
C SER A 227 -15.70 12.16 1.24
N LEU A 228 -14.61 11.42 1.43
CA LEU A 228 -14.02 10.55 0.41
C LEU A 228 -15.03 9.45 -0.01
N PRO A 229 -15.17 9.17 -1.33
CA PRO A 229 -15.94 8.02 -1.81
C PRO A 229 -15.38 6.68 -1.29
N GLU A 230 -16.25 5.68 -1.12
CA GLU A 230 -15.84 4.34 -0.67
C GLU A 230 -14.87 3.65 -1.66
N SER A 231 -14.94 4.02 -2.94
CA SER A 231 -14.08 3.49 -4.00
C SER A 231 -12.59 3.84 -3.87
N VAL A 232 -12.22 4.76 -2.97
CA VAL A 232 -10.82 5.18 -2.79
C VAL A 232 -9.93 4.04 -2.28
N LEU A 233 -10.46 3.18 -1.41
CA LEU A 233 -9.73 2.01 -0.91
C LEU A 233 -9.99 0.75 -1.75
N ASP A 234 -11.04 0.73 -2.56
CA ASP A 234 -11.58 -0.48 -3.17
C ASP A 234 -10.56 -1.22 -4.05
N ALA A 235 -9.76 -0.49 -4.84
CA ALA A 235 -8.69 -1.08 -5.64
C ALA A 235 -7.62 -1.76 -4.77
N ASN A 236 -7.24 -1.13 -3.65
CA ASN A 236 -6.23 -1.66 -2.73
C ASN A 236 -6.78 -2.86 -1.93
N CYS A 237 -8.05 -2.79 -1.50
CA CYS A 237 -8.76 -3.92 -0.89
C CYS A 237 -8.87 -5.10 -1.85
N THR A 238 -9.20 -4.84 -3.11
CA THR A 238 -9.29 -5.89 -4.15
C THR A 238 -7.94 -6.58 -4.33
N TYR A 239 -6.85 -5.81 -4.45
CA TYR A 239 -5.51 -6.38 -4.56
C TYR A 239 -5.13 -7.15 -3.30
N ALA A 240 -5.36 -6.61 -2.10
CA ALA A 240 -5.08 -7.32 -0.84
C ALA A 240 -5.83 -8.64 -0.73
N ASN A 241 -7.13 -8.65 -1.04
CA ASN A 241 -7.94 -9.87 -1.04
C ASN A 241 -7.40 -10.88 -2.05
N ALA A 242 -6.91 -10.42 -3.20
CA ALA A 242 -6.30 -11.30 -4.18
C ALA A 242 -4.98 -11.91 -3.67
N ILE A 243 -4.14 -11.14 -2.99
CA ILE A 243 -2.92 -11.63 -2.34
C ILE A 243 -3.22 -12.63 -1.21
N LEU A 244 -4.23 -12.34 -0.40
CA LEU A 244 -4.69 -13.20 0.70
C LEU A 244 -5.29 -14.52 0.20
N SER A 245 -5.73 -14.57 -1.06
CA SER A 245 -6.27 -15.78 -1.69
C SER A 245 -5.19 -16.69 -2.30
N LEU A 246 -3.91 -16.32 -2.20
CA LEU A 246 -2.78 -17.13 -2.69
C LEU A 246 -2.35 -18.15 -1.65
N ASP A 247 -2.29 -19.42 -2.07
CA ASP A 247 -1.77 -20.52 -1.28
C ASP A 247 -0.38 -20.92 -1.77
N ASP A 248 0.54 -21.21 -0.86
CA ASP A 248 1.85 -21.75 -1.21
C ASP A 248 1.75 -23.22 -1.64
N VAL A 249 2.58 -23.60 -2.61
CA VAL A 249 2.73 -24.99 -3.04
C VAL A 249 4.00 -25.54 -2.38
N GLU A 250 3.85 -26.10 -1.18
CA GLU A 250 4.96 -26.65 -0.38
C GLU A 250 5.35 -28.07 -0.79
N ASP A 251 4.42 -28.85 -1.35
CA ASP A 251 4.64 -30.24 -1.71
C ASP A 251 4.89 -30.41 -3.21
N LEU A 252 6.01 -31.08 -3.50
CA LEU A 252 6.52 -31.51 -4.81
C LEU A 252 5.38 -31.69 -5.83
N LEU A 253 5.28 -30.75 -6.77
CA LEU A 253 4.50 -30.97 -7.99
C LEU A 253 4.95 -32.33 -8.58
N PRO A 254 4.02 -33.16 -9.10
CA PRO A 254 4.36 -34.47 -9.64
C PRO A 254 5.57 -34.36 -10.56
N THR A 255 6.58 -35.22 -10.36
CA THR A 255 7.86 -35.29 -11.09
C THR A 255 7.72 -35.56 -12.59
N HIS A 256 6.51 -35.46 -13.16
CA HIS A 256 6.17 -35.87 -14.51
C HIS A 256 5.38 -34.84 -15.33
N SER A 257 5.24 -33.60 -14.87
CA SER A 257 4.89 -32.49 -15.76
C SER A 257 5.73 -31.27 -15.45
N GLU A 258 6.46 -30.81 -16.46
CA GLU A 258 7.16 -29.52 -16.50
C GLU A 258 6.14 -28.39 -16.32
N HIS A 259 5.76 -28.11 -15.07
CA HIS A 259 4.88 -26.99 -14.78
C HIS A 259 5.70 -25.72 -14.96
N SER A 260 5.47 -25.01 -16.07
CA SER A 260 6.02 -23.68 -16.30
C SER A 260 5.03 -22.61 -15.85
N CYS A 261 5.57 -21.51 -15.35
CA CYS A 261 4.81 -20.32 -15.02
C CYS A 261 4.30 -19.71 -16.33
N SER A 262 2.97 -19.64 -16.53
CA SER A 262 2.44 -19.13 -17.81
C SER A 262 2.69 -17.62 -18.04
N ILE A 263 3.25 -16.91 -17.06
CA ILE A 263 3.54 -15.48 -17.12
C ILE A 263 4.96 -15.23 -17.65
N CYS A 264 5.97 -15.94 -17.13
CA CYS A 264 7.37 -15.79 -17.57
C CYS A 264 7.89 -16.96 -18.41
N LEU A 265 7.12 -18.05 -18.52
CA LEU A 265 7.44 -19.30 -19.21
C LEU A 265 8.60 -20.09 -18.60
N GLU A 266 9.09 -19.70 -17.42
CA GLU A 266 10.13 -20.42 -16.67
C GLU A 266 9.54 -21.53 -15.80
N SER A 267 10.39 -22.51 -15.43
CA SER A 267 9.98 -23.66 -14.62
C SER A 267 9.57 -23.26 -13.19
N LEU A 268 8.50 -23.87 -12.68
CA LEU A 268 8.05 -23.77 -11.28
C LEU A 268 8.78 -24.84 -10.46
N VAL A 269 9.45 -24.44 -9.37
CA VAL A 269 10.41 -25.28 -8.63
C VAL A 269 9.82 -26.61 -8.13
N SER A 270 10.59 -27.70 -8.32
CA SER A 270 10.62 -28.91 -7.48
C SER A 270 11.80 -28.76 -6.50
N SER A 271 11.55 -28.79 -5.19
CA SER A 271 12.59 -28.62 -4.18
C SER A 271 13.33 -29.94 -3.90
N GLU A 272 14.05 -30.46 -4.88
CA GLU A 272 15.11 -31.45 -4.65
C GLU A 272 16.32 -31.04 -5.49
N THR A 273 17.34 -30.45 -4.88
CA THR A 273 18.60 -31.16 -4.62
C THR A 273 19.45 -30.37 -3.62
N LYS A 274 19.05 -30.39 -2.34
CA LYS A 274 19.97 -30.01 -1.25
C LYS A 274 20.60 -31.27 -0.66
N GLY A 275 21.67 -31.71 -1.31
CA GLY A 275 22.76 -32.47 -0.67
C GLY A 275 22.48 -33.91 -0.25
N LEU A 276 22.34 -34.82 -1.22
CA LEU A 276 22.79 -36.20 -1.01
C LEU A 276 24.14 -36.39 -1.72
N LYS A 277 25.25 -36.10 -1.01
CA LYS A 277 26.57 -36.61 -1.41
C LYS A 277 26.59 -38.10 -1.08
N LEU A 278 26.49 -38.97 -2.09
CA LEU A 278 26.95 -40.35 -1.95
C LEU A 278 28.47 -40.38 -1.81
N PRO A 279 29.05 -41.27 -1.00
CA PRO A 279 30.49 -41.43 -0.88
C PRO A 279 30.99 -42.53 -1.82
N GLU A 280 31.73 -42.17 -2.87
CA GLU A 280 32.63 -43.08 -3.58
C GLU A 280 33.94 -42.30 -3.77
N GLY A 281 35.05 -42.69 -3.15
CA GLY A 281 35.73 -43.97 -3.35
C GLY A 281 36.86 -43.70 -4.35
N GLY A 282 38.06 -43.43 -3.84
CA GLY A 282 39.13 -42.82 -4.63
C GLY A 282 39.72 -43.68 -5.76
N SER A 283 40.24 -43.01 -6.79
CA SER A 283 41.42 -43.45 -7.54
C SER A 283 41.98 -42.31 -8.38
N GLU A 284 43.26 -42.02 -8.21
CA GLU A 284 44.05 -41.10 -9.02
C GLU A 284 44.38 -41.72 -10.39
N ARG A 285 44.37 -40.91 -11.47
CA ARG A 285 45.39 -40.90 -12.55
C ARG A 285 45.08 -39.90 -13.67
N ASN A 286 45.92 -38.85 -13.72
CA ASN A 286 46.61 -38.25 -14.87
C ASN A 286 45.98 -38.18 -16.29
N SER A 287 45.97 -36.94 -16.81
CA SER A 287 46.59 -36.47 -18.07
C SER A 287 45.67 -35.84 -19.14
N SER A 288 45.92 -34.54 -19.34
CA SER A 288 46.13 -33.84 -20.62
C SER A 288 44.93 -33.48 -21.53
N GLY A 289 44.59 -32.18 -21.50
CA GLY A 289 44.58 -31.31 -22.70
C GLY A 289 43.31 -31.22 -23.53
N SER A 290 42.64 -30.07 -23.47
CA SER A 290 42.25 -29.29 -24.68
C SER A 290 41.56 -27.99 -24.26
N ASP A 291 42.11 -26.88 -24.77
CA ASP A 291 41.51 -25.55 -24.78
C ASP A 291 40.14 -25.58 -25.47
N SER A 292 39.17 -24.85 -24.91
CA SER A 292 38.14 -24.12 -25.66
C SER A 292 37.45 -23.11 -24.74
N SER A 293 37.82 -21.87 -24.98
CA SER A 293 37.20 -20.62 -24.51
C SER A 293 35.70 -20.54 -24.78
N SER A 294 34.92 -20.18 -23.77
CA SER A 294 33.74 -19.30 -23.92
C SER A 294 33.39 -18.72 -22.55
N ASP A 295 34.08 -17.64 -22.20
CA ASP A 295 33.69 -16.69 -21.16
C ASP A 295 32.37 -16.04 -21.56
N SER A 296 31.35 -16.21 -20.72
CA SER A 296 30.19 -15.31 -20.60
C SER A 296 29.61 -15.45 -19.19
N ASP A 297 30.47 -15.26 -18.18
CA ASP A 297 30.05 -14.98 -16.82
C ASP A 297 29.65 -13.51 -16.73
N SER A 298 28.39 -13.23 -17.06
CA SER A 298 27.72 -12.04 -16.54
C SER A 298 27.18 -12.37 -15.15
N ASP A 299 28.07 -12.25 -14.16
CA ASP A 299 27.75 -12.18 -12.75
C ASP A 299 26.90 -10.92 -12.46
N GLU A 300 25.60 -11.00 -12.73
CA GLU A 300 24.60 -10.12 -12.11
C GLU A 300 24.34 -10.63 -10.69
N ALA A 301 25.30 -10.31 -9.80
CA ALA A 301 25.17 -10.49 -8.37
C ALA A 301 24.15 -9.48 -7.82
N GLY A 302 22.92 -9.95 -7.56
CA GLY A 302 22.01 -9.24 -6.66
C GLY A 302 20.55 -9.30 -7.05
N THR A 303 19.91 -10.47 -6.88
CA THR A 303 18.55 -10.62 -6.33
C THR A 303 18.23 -12.12 -6.29
N ASN A 304 18.58 -12.79 -5.19
CA ASN A 304 18.01 -14.10 -4.88
C ASN A 304 16.55 -13.90 -4.43
N SER A 305 15.68 -13.46 -5.35
CA SER A 305 14.24 -13.41 -5.14
C SER A 305 13.74 -14.85 -5.10
N GLY A 306 13.33 -15.31 -3.92
CA GLY A 306 12.78 -16.65 -3.74
C GLY A 306 11.70 -16.96 -4.76
N ASN A 307 11.97 -17.92 -5.64
CA ASN A 307 11.05 -18.47 -6.62
C ASN A 307 10.00 -19.35 -5.92
N PHE A 308 9.19 -18.76 -5.05
CA PHE A 308 8.07 -19.43 -4.40
C PHE A 308 6.97 -19.66 -5.43
N SER A 309 6.47 -20.89 -5.50
CA SER A 309 5.32 -21.25 -6.31
C SER A 309 4.05 -21.09 -5.48
N VAL A 310 3.08 -20.35 -6.00
CA VAL A 310 1.78 -20.13 -5.37
C VAL A 310 0.66 -20.56 -6.30
N LYS A 311 -0.43 -21.06 -5.74
CA LYS A 311 -1.65 -21.43 -6.46
C LYS A 311 -2.77 -20.43 -6.17
N LEU A 312 -3.55 -20.12 -7.19
CA LEU A 312 -4.81 -19.38 -7.07
C LEU A 312 -5.94 -20.31 -6.58
N PRO A 313 -7.10 -19.77 -6.13
CA PRO A 313 -8.27 -20.57 -5.78
C PRO A 313 -8.81 -21.43 -6.94
N CYS A 314 -8.49 -21.07 -8.19
CA CYS A 314 -8.79 -21.85 -9.39
C CYS A 314 -7.76 -22.96 -9.70
N ALA A 315 -6.82 -23.21 -8.80
CA ALA A 315 -5.75 -24.21 -8.85
C ALA A 315 -4.62 -24.00 -9.89
N HIS A 316 -4.61 -22.92 -10.66
CA HIS A 316 -3.45 -22.56 -11.49
C HIS A 316 -2.28 -22.06 -10.64
N VAL A 317 -1.05 -22.41 -11.04
CA VAL A 317 0.19 -22.19 -10.27
C VAL A 317 1.12 -21.22 -11.00
N TYR A 318 1.74 -20.30 -10.27
CA TYR A 318 2.65 -19.29 -10.78
C TYR A 318 3.80 -19.02 -9.79
N HIS A 319 4.86 -18.35 -10.23
CA HIS A 319 5.79 -17.71 -9.29
C HIS A 319 5.07 -16.58 -8.55
N GLU A 320 5.32 -16.47 -7.24
CA GLU A 320 4.74 -15.45 -6.35
C GLU A 320 4.89 -14.05 -6.97
N ASN A 321 6.09 -13.68 -7.39
CA ASN A 321 6.35 -12.36 -7.98
C ASN A 321 5.57 -12.11 -9.27
N CYS A 322 5.49 -13.12 -10.14
CA CYS A 322 4.80 -13.02 -11.43
C CYS A 322 3.30 -12.78 -11.23
N ILE A 323 2.66 -13.60 -10.39
CA ILE A 323 1.22 -13.46 -10.16
C ILE A 323 0.88 -12.22 -9.33
N MET A 324 1.70 -11.85 -8.35
CA MET A 324 1.50 -10.60 -7.60
C MET A 324 1.55 -9.40 -8.54
N SER A 325 2.51 -9.34 -9.47
CA SER A 325 2.60 -8.25 -10.46
C SER A 325 1.36 -8.18 -11.37
N TRP A 326 0.85 -9.34 -11.80
CA TRP A 326 -0.38 -9.43 -12.59
C TRP A 326 -1.62 -8.94 -11.81
N LEU A 327 -1.80 -9.41 -10.59
CA LEU A 327 -2.97 -9.13 -9.74
C LEU A 327 -3.09 -7.64 -9.37
N ARG A 328 -1.99 -6.87 -9.41
CA ARG A 328 -2.03 -5.41 -9.21
C ARG A 328 -2.96 -4.71 -10.21
N HIS A 329 -3.09 -5.27 -11.41
CA HIS A 329 -3.82 -4.64 -12.50
C HIS A 329 -5.07 -5.43 -12.91
N ASN A 330 -5.05 -6.75 -12.72
CA ASN A 330 -6.09 -7.66 -13.15
C ASN A 330 -6.46 -8.59 -11.99
N PRO A 331 -7.60 -8.40 -11.30
CA PRO A 331 -8.05 -9.26 -10.21
C PRO A 331 -8.65 -10.58 -10.73
N SER A 332 -7.99 -11.22 -11.70
CA SER A 332 -8.44 -12.45 -12.36
C SER A 332 -7.25 -13.32 -12.76
N CYS A 333 -7.44 -14.64 -12.77
CA CYS A 333 -6.45 -15.59 -13.25
C CYS A 333 -6.03 -15.31 -14.71
N PRO A 334 -4.72 -15.30 -15.04
CA PRO A 334 -4.24 -15.16 -16.41
C PRO A 334 -4.76 -16.24 -17.38
N GLU A 335 -4.93 -17.46 -16.89
CA GLU A 335 -5.30 -18.62 -17.72
C GLU A 335 -6.81 -18.75 -17.88
N CYS A 336 -7.56 -18.88 -16.79
CA CYS A 336 -8.99 -19.14 -16.84
C CYS A 336 -9.88 -17.91 -16.65
N ARG A 337 -9.30 -16.74 -16.36
CA ARG A 337 -10.02 -15.47 -16.10
C ARG A 337 -10.98 -15.52 -14.91
N ALA A 338 -10.93 -16.57 -14.08
CA ALA A 338 -11.69 -16.64 -12.85
C ALA A 338 -11.30 -15.46 -11.93
N PRO A 339 -12.28 -14.75 -11.32
CA PRO A 339 -11.99 -13.64 -10.42
C PRO A 339 -11.25 -14.14 -9.16
N VAL A 340 -10.33 -13.33 -8.66
CA VAL A 340 -9.52 -13.63 -7.48
C VAL A 340 -9.96 -12.70 -6.35
N GLY A 341 -10.18 -13.24 -5.15
CA GLY A 341 -10.63 -12.46 -3.98
C GLY A 341 -12.16 -12.27 -3.88
N THR A 342 -12.94 -12.75 -4.85
CA THR A 342 -14.40 -12.90 -4.70
C THR A 342 -14.71 -14.33 -4.26
N GLY A 343 -14.62 -14.59 -2.96
CA GLY A 343 -15.38 -15.70 -2.40
C GLY A 343 -16.87 -15.42 -2.63
N LEU A 344 -17.58 -16.38 -3.23
CA LEU A 344 -19.04 -16.37 -3.38
C LEU A 344 -19.76 -15.97 -2.07
#